data_AF-A0A7X1U084-F1
#
_entry.id   AF-A0A7X1U084-F1
#
_cell.length_a   1.000
_cell.length_b   1.000
_cell.length_c   1.000
_cell.angle_alpha   90.00
_cell.angle_beta   90.00
_cell.angle_gamma   90.00
#
_symmetry.space_group_name_H-M   'P 1'
#
loop_
_entity.id
_entity.type
_entity.pdbx_description
1 polymer ?
#
loop_
_entity_poly.entity_id
_entity_poly.type
_entity_poly.pdbx_seq_one_letter_code
_entity_poly.pdbx_strand_id
1 'polypeptide(L)' 'MGILDKVFGKDKSNTAVETRPCTHGVLVPRWDSVDDIGKEEKATSYFCEACNETFSPVQAQALRDSMTERLPVGDS' A
#
# COMPACT_ATOMS: atom_id res chain seq x y z
N MET A 1 33.95 17.88 -21.96
CA MET A 1 33.57 16.61 -21.29
C MET A 1 33.50 16.88 -19.79
N GLY A 2 32.44 16.59 -19.02
CA GLY A 2 31.17 15.96 -19.31
C GLY A 2 30.08 16.49 -18.35
N ILE A 3 28.87 16.61 -18.88
CA ILE A 3 27.64 17.08 -18.20
C ILE A 3 26.92 15.94 -17.46
N LEU A 4 27.61 14.84 -17.17
CA LEU A 4 27.03 13.56 -16.78
C LEU A 4 26.99 13.33 -15.24
N ASP A 5 27.62 14.18 -14.44
CA ASP A 5 27.61 14.09 -12.96
C ASP A 5 26.31 14.59 -12.31
N LYS A 6 25.33 15.07 -13.08
CA LYS A 6 24.11 15.72 -12.55
C LYS A 6 22.84 14.85 -12.63
N VAL A 7 22.98 13.54 -12.84
CA VAL A 7 21.85 12.59 -12.98
C VAL A 7 21.70 11.63 -11.79
N PHE A 8 22.63 11.63 -10.81
CA PHE A 8 22.53 10.76 -9.62
C PHE A 8 22.12 11.48 -8.33
N GLY A 9 21.36 12.58 -8.45
CA GLY A 9 20.59 13.15 -7.35
C GLY A 9 19.30 12.37 -7.14
N LYS A 10 19.40 11.14 -6.61
CA LYS A 10 18.22 10.41 -6.11
C LYS A 10 17.90 10.93 -4.72
N ASP A 11 17.34 12.14 -4.69
CA ASP A 11 16.61 12.66 -3.55
C ASP A 11 15.55 11.64 -3.17
N LYS A 12 15.81 10.88 -2.11
CA LYS A 12 14.77 10.23 -1.32
C LYS A 12 14.02 11.37 -0.63
N SER A 13 13.18 12.06 -1.40
CA SER A 13 12.16 12.95 -0.88
C SER A 13 11.21 12.07 -0.08
N ASN A 14 11.54 11.90 1.19
CA ASN A 14 10.61 11.56 2.25
C ASN A 14 9.63 12.76 2.33
N THR A 15 8.72 12.79 1.37
CA THR A 15 7.59 13.71 1.39
C THR A 15 6.78 13.27 2.59
N ALA A 16 6.86 14.04 3.67
CA ALA A 16 5.98 13.89 4.81
C ALA A 16 4.56 14.11 4.29
N VAL A 17 3.91 13.01 3.90
CA VAL A 17 2.50 12.98 3.55
C VAL A 17 1.79 13.40 4.81
N GLU A 18 1.15 14.57 4.74
CA GLU A 18 0.21 15.08 5.74
C GLU A 18 -0.65 13.89 6.17
N THR A 19 -0.45 13.39 7.39
CA THR A 19 -1.08 12.17 7.90
C THR A 19 -2.56 12.47 8.11
N ARG A 20 -3.32 12.48 7.01
CA ARG A 20 -4.77 12.38 7.07
C ARG A 20 -5.07 11.07 7.76
N PRO A 21 -6.07 11.00 8.64
CA PRO A 21 -6.47 9.75 9.27
C PRO A 21 -6.96 8.80 8.16
N CYS A 22 -6.05 7.94 7.70
CA CYS A 22 -6.34 6.98 6.67
C CYS A 22 -6.88 5.73 7.35
N THR A 23 -8.11 5.36 7.00
CA THR A 23 -8.71 4.10 7.44
C THR A 23 -8.26 2.92 6.60
N HIS A 24 -7.33 3.11 5.66
CA HIS A 24 -6.78 2.10 4.73
C HIS A 24 -7.85 1.23 4.04
N GLY A 25 -9.03 1.79 3.74
CA GLY A 25 -10.15 1.06 3.14
C GLY A 25 -10.03 0.79 1.63
N VAL A 26 -9.01 1.37 0.97
CA VAL A 26 -8.80 1.27 -0.48
C VAL A 26 -7.40 0.70 -0.76
N LEU A 27 -7.19 -0.57 -0.42
CA LEU A 27 -5.94 -1.30 -0.63
C LEU A 27 -5.96 -2.02 -1.99
N VAL A 28 -5.05 -1.64 -2.88
CA VAL A 28 -4.91 -2.22 -4.22
C VAL A 28 -3.72 -3.19 -4.25
N PRO A 29 -3.92 -4.47 -4.61
CA PRO A 29 -2.84 -5.43 -4.72
C PRO A 29 -1.87 -5.09 -5.87
N ARG A 30 -0.60 -5.44 -5.68
CA ARG A 30 0.47 -5.36 -6.66
C ARG A 30 1.19 -6.70 -6.76
N TRP A 31 1.56 -7.06 -7.99
CA TRP A 31 2.24 -8.30 -8.32
C TRP A 31 3.54 -7.99 -9.05
N ASP A 32 4.58 -8.77 -8.75
CA ASP A 32 5.85 -8.70 -9.46
C ASP A 32 5.83 -9.49 -10.78
N SER A 33 4.89 -10.43 -10.93
CA SER A 33 4.72 -11.24 -12.13
C SER A 33 3.34 -11.03 -12.77
N VAL A 34 3.32 -11.01 -14.10
CA VAL A 34 2.07 -10.88 -14.88
C VAL A 34 1.18 -12.11 -14.70
N ASP A 35 1.78 -13.30 -14.58
CA ASP A 35 1.06 -14.57 -14.36
C ASP A 35 0.29 -14.63 -13.03
N ASP A 36 0.62 -13.73 -12.10
CA ASP A 36 0.04 -13.69 -10.78
C ASP A 36 -1.04 -12.60 -10.64
N ILE A 37 -1.21 -11.73 -11.64
CA ILE A 37 -2.24 -10.69 -11.65
C ILE A 37 -3.62 -11.31 -11.46
N GLY A 38 -4.40 -10.75 -10.54
CA GLY A 38 -5.73 -11.23 -10.18
C GLY A 38 -5.76 -12.34 -9.13
N LYS A 39 -4.61 -12.90 -8.75
CA LYS A 39 -4.48 -13.85 -7.63
C LYS A 39 -4.06 -13.08 -6.38
N GLU A 40 -5.02 -12.63 -5.58
CA GLU A 40 -4.75 -11.77 -4.41
C GLU A 40 -3.78 -12.42 -3.40
N GLU A 41 -3.81 -13.74 -3.26
CA GLU A 41 -2.90 -14.51 -2.40
C GLU A 41 -1.44 -14.46 -2.86
N LYS A 42 -1.22 -14.09 -4.13
CA LYS A 42 0.12 -13.91 -4.72
C LYS A 42 0.53 -12.44 -4.82
N ALA A 43 -0.28 -11.51 -4.33
CA ALA A 43 0.11 -10.11 -4.28
C ALA A 43 1.34 -9.96 -3.37
N THR A 44 2.37 -9.30 -3.88
CA THR A 44 3.64 -9.11 -3.16
C THR A 44 3.64 -7.81 -2.34
N SER A 45 2.77 -6.87 -2.69
CA SER A 45 2.53 -5.64 -1.92
C SER A 45 1.12 -5.11 -2.14
N TYR A 46 0.69 -4.23 -1.24
CA TYR A 46 -0.60 -3.55 -1.31
C TYR A 46 -0.38 -2.05 -1.22
N PHE A 47 -0.99 -1.31 -2.12
CA PHE A 47 -0.90 0.15 -2.17
C PHE A 47 -2.22 0.77 -1.72
N CYS A 48 -2.19 1.68 -0.76
CA CYS A 48 -3.37 2.44 -0.40
C CYS A 48 -3.51 3.66 -1.30
N GLU A 49 -4.58 3.74 -2.09
CA GLU A 49 -4.78 4.90 -2.99
C GLU A 49 -5.17 6.18 -2.24
N ALA A 50 -5.58 6.09 -0.97
CA ALA A 50 -6.01 7.24 -0.17
C ALA A 50 -4.85 7.98 0.53
N CYS A 51 -3.85 7.24 1.04
CA CYS A 51 -2.66 7.82 1.70
C CYS A 51 -1.35 7.59 0.92
N ASN A 52 -1.41 6.86 -0.19
CA ASN A 52 -0.27 6.50 -1.01
C ASN A 52 0.81 5.67 -0.29
N GLU A 53 0.46 5.04 0.84
CA GLU A 53 1.35 4.12 1.56
C GLU A 53 1.33 2.72 0.96
N THR A 54 2.45 2.01 1.12
CA THR A 54 2.60 0.63 0.66
C THR A 54 2.74 -0.30 1.86
N PHE A 55 1.98 -1.39 1.84
CA PHE A 55 1.89 -2.39 2.89
C PHE A 55 2.37 -3.74 2.38
N SER A 56 2.96 -4.52 3.27
CA SER A 56 3.22 -5.94 3.00
C SER A 56 1.91 -6.74 3.00
N PRO A 57 1.88 -7.93 2.40
CA PRO A 57 0.68 -8.78 2.42
C PRO A 57 0.16 -9.07 3.83
N VAL A 58 1.09 -9.27 4.78
CA VAL A 58 0.76 -9.50 6.20
C VAL A 58 0.12 -8.27 6.85
N GLN A 59 0.65 -7.08 6.57
CA GLN A 59 0.11 -5.83 7.11
C GLN A 59 -1.27 -5.52 6.51
N ALA A 60 -1.44 -5.72 5.19
CA ALA A 60 -2.71 -5.54 4.51
C ALA A 60 -3.80 -6.46 5.06
N GLN A 61 -3.45 -7.71 5.38
CA GLN A 61 -4.37 -8.65 6.01
C GLN A 61 -4.79 -8.16 7.40
N ALA A 62 -3.84 -7.78 8.25
CA ALA A 62 -4.14 -7.24 9.58
C ALA A 62 -5.05 -5.99 9.53
N LEU A 63 -4.85 -5.11 8.53
CA LEU A 63 -5.70 -3.94 8.32
C LEU A 63 -7.14 -4.35 7.97
N ARG A 64 -7.33 -5.32 7.07
CA ARG A 64 -8.67 -5.84 6.70
C ARG A 64 -9.38 -6.51 7.87
N ASP A 65 -8.65 -7.29 8.66
CA ASP A 65 -9.19 -7.96 9.84
C ASP A 65 -9.67 -6.93 10.87
N SER A 66 -8.89 -5.86 11.09
CA SER A 66 -9.25 -4.75 12.00
C SER A 66 -10.51 -3.98 11.58
N MET A 67 -10.85 -3.98 10.29
CA MET A 67 -12.09 -3.37 9.79
C MET A 67 -13.31 -4.26 10.04
N THR A 68 -13.13 -5.58 9.94
CA THR A 68 -14.20 -6.57 10.10
C THR A 68 -14.70 -6.64 11.54
N GLU A 69 -13.79 -6.48 12.51
CA GLU A 69 -14.07 -6.55 13.95
C GLU A 69 -14.96 -5.39 14.47
N ARG A 70 -15.24 -4.39 13.64
CA ARG A 70 -16.03 -3.20 14.00
C ARG A 70 -17.52 -3.31 13.66
N LEU A 71 -17.98 -4.43 13.09
CA LEU A 71 -19.39 -4.66 12.86
C LEU A 71 -20.04 -5.14 14.16
N PRO A 72 -20.94 -4.36 14.80
CA PRO A 72 -21.76 -4.92 15.87
C PRO A 72 -22.61 -6.04 15.26
N VAL A 73 -22.42 -7.26 15.76
CA VAL A 73 -23.36 -8.35 15.50
C VAL A 73 -24.70 -7.86 16.04
N GLY A 74 -25.59 -7.47 15.14
CA GLY A 74 -26.96 -7.12 15.46
C GLY A 74 -27.68 -8.38 15.92
N ASP A 75 -27.80 -8.50 17.24
CA ASP A 75 -28.77 -9.36 17.93
C ASP A 75 -30.16 -9.08 17.34
N SER A 76 -30.72 -10.09 16.66
CA SER A 76 -32.06 -10.06 16.06
C SER A 76 -33.08 -10.68 17.01
#